data_AF-A0A559R9D7-F1
#
_entry.id   AF-A0A559R9D7-F1
#
_cell.length_a   1.000
_cell.length_b   1.000
_cell.length_c   1.000
_cell.angle_alpha   90.00
_cell.angle_beta   90.00
_cell.angle_gamma   90.00
#
_symmetry.space_group_name_H-M   'P 1'
#
loop_
_entity.id
_entity.type
_entity.pdbx_description
1 polymer ?
#
loop_
_entity_poly.entity_id
_entity_poly.type
_entity_poly.pdbx_seq_one_letter_code
_entity_poly.pdbx_strand_id
1 'polypeptide(L)'
;MNSILKIKLLVVFFLVFINSIFSQDYSELADQYFNNHNPENVAFIKKVIEDNNAVQLVIDWQDLEVEHELDLMETESKMNHLNVSFKINNKNPDDTAICKAFEANHNKRKELDRRLSTLKAMVTLSETTYNLCKNNIYNKSNCNKEYNNYSNNVKLYNNAINEGIRSKNEYLNSRTRCIEVKENYKNERSNTNRVIDRVRDELESRSLKREESIKNISEQIRDLILKTPKKTVTYFDDGTIQQEGSIDLRTNNFVGEVKKYHPNGKLFVTTNFKDGEQHGRFTQYFENGGVEYKINYENGEETGSTTYDQQGNIVSQDNMD
;
A
#
# COMPACT_ATOMS: atom_id res chain seq x y z
N MET A 1 -27.00 -21.81 1.00
CA MET A 1 -26.00 -21.43 -0.02
C MET A 1 -26.68 -20.43 -0.95
N ASN A 2 -26.37 -19.15 -0.78
CA ASN A 2 -27.24 -18.04 -1.16
C ASN A 2 -27.45 -18.01 -2.68
N SER A 3 -28.70 -17.92 -3.15
CA SER A 3 -29.07 -17.96 -4.57
C SER A 3 -28.34 -16.89 -5.40
N ILE A 4 -27.92 -15.81 -4.74
CA ILE A 4 -27.10 -14.73 -5.30
C ILE A 4 -25.69 -15.22 -5.70
N LEU A 5 -25.08 -16.14 -4.95
CA LEU A 5 -23.73 -16.65 -5.24
C LEU A 5 -23.72 -17.61 -6.43
N LYS A 6 -24.77 -18.43 -6.59
CA LYS A 6 -24.97 -19.27 -7.78
C LYS A 6 -25.28 -18.45 -9.02
N ILE A 7 -26.07 -17.37 -8.91
CA ILE A 7 -26.34 -16.45 -10.03
C ILE A 7 -25.07 -15.68 -10.42
N LYS A 8 -24.23 -15.24 -9.47
CA LYS A 8 -22.95 -14.58 -9.78
C LYS A 8 -21.93 -15.52 -10.44
N LEU A 9 -21.81 -16.77 -9.99
CA LEU A 9 -20.96 -17.78 -10.64
C LEU A 9 -21.48 -18.19 -12.01
N LEU A 10 -22.81 -18.29 -12.21
CA LEU A 10 -23.40 -18.53 -13.53
C LEU A 10 -23.23 -17.34 -14.48
N VAL A 11 -23.27 -16.10 -13.99
CA VAL A 11 -23.00 -14.90 -14.79
C VAL A 11 -21.52 -14.82 -15.17
N VAL A 12 -20.59 -15.12 -14.25
CA VAL A 12 -19.15 -15.20 -14.56
C VAL A 12 -18.86 -16.34 -15.54
N PHE A 13 -19.51 -17.50 -15.39
CA PHE A 13 -19.35 -18.63 -16.31
C PHE A 13 -19.99 -18.36 -17.69
N PHE A 14 -21.12 -17.64 -17.77
CA PHE A 14 -21.74 -17.19 -19.03
C PHE A 14 -20.93 -16.07 -19.71
N LEU A 15 -20.31 -15.17 -18.94
CA LEU A 15 -19.45 -14.11 -19.47
C LEU A 15 -18.13 -14.64 -20.04
N VAL A 16 -17.60 -15.73 -19.49
CA VAL A 16 -16.32 -16.32 -19.94
C VAL A 16 -16.49 -17.27 -21.15
N PHE A 17 -17.68 -17.87 -21.37
CA PHE A 17 -17.82 -18.96 -22.35
C PHE A 17 -18.86 -18.81 -23.47
N ILE A 18 -19.67 -17.74 -23.53
CA ILE A 18 -20.70 -17.59 -24.60
C ILE A 18 -20.35 -16.58 -25.69
N ASN A 19 -19.32 -15.76 -25.56
CA ASN A 19 -18.83 -14.97 -26.70
C ASN A 19 -17.48 -15.52 -27.22
N SER A 20 -17.59 -16.47 -28.14
CA SER A 20 -16.67 -16.52 -29.28
C SER A 20 -16.74 -15.15 -29.97
N ILE A 21 -15.81 -14.26 -29.66
CA ILE A 21 -15.39 -13.03 -30.37
C ILE A 21 -14.58 -12.23 -29.34
N PHE A 22 -13.29 -12.08 -29.62
CA PHE A 22 -12.41 -10.99 -29.19
C PHE A 22 -12.72 -10.36 -27.82
N SER A 23 -11.89 -10.65 -26.82
CA SER A 23 -11.74 -9.77 -25.67
C SER A 23 -11.20 -8.41 -26.16
N GLN A 24 -12.11 -7.45 -26.29
CA GLN A 24 -11.82 -6.05 -26.63
C GLN A 24 -11.15 -5.28 -25.48
N ASP A 25 -10.88 -5.92 -24.34
CA ASP A 25 -10.48 -5.24 -23.10
C ASP A 25 -8.98 -5.34 -22.75
N TYR A 26 -8.15 -6.02 -23.57
CA TYR A 26 -6.70 -6.06 -23.33
C TYR A 26 -5.96 -4.74 -23.68
N SER A 27 -6.62 -3.78 -24.33
CA SER A 27 -6.04 -2.45 -24.56
C SER A 27 -6.04 -1.57 -23.30
N GLU A 28 -7.03 -1.73 -22.43
CA GLU A 28 -7.18 -0.92 -21.21
C GLU A 28 -6.13 -1.26 -20.15
N LEU A 29 -5.61 -2.49 -20.15
CA LEU A 29 -4.51 -2.90 -19.26
C LEU A 29 -3.11 -2.61 -19.83
N ALA A 30 -2.95 -2.55 -21.16
CA ALA A 30 -1.71 -2.06 -21.76
C ALA A 30 -1.57 -0.53 -21.62
N ASP A 31 -2.69 0.21 -21.61
CA ASP A 31 -2.75 1.65 -21.34
C ASP A 31 -2.18 2.03 -19.97
N GLN A 32 -2.35 1.18 -18.95
CA GLN A 32 -1.81 1.39 -17.61
C GLN A 32 -0.32 1.06 -17.49
N TYR A 33 0.21 0.14 -18.30
CA TYR A 33 1.57 -0.35 -18.14
C TYR A 33 2.65 0.67 -18.56
N PHE A 34 2.36 1.59 -19.49
CA PHE A 34 3.36 2.48 -20.08
C PHE A 34 3.18 3.98 -19.79
N ASN A 35 2.15 4.37 -19.03
CA ASN A 35 1.93 5.75 -18.55
C ASN A 35 1.92 6.87 -19.61
N ASN A 36 1.85 6.53 -20.90
CA ASN A 36 1.81 7.49 -21.97
C ASN A 36 0.51 7.31 -22.74
N HIS A 37 -0.40 8.27 -22.59
CA HIS A 37 -1.74 8.31 -23.17
C HIS A 37 -1.72 8.47 -24.70
N ASN A 38 -0.60 8.16 -25.37
CA ASN A 38 -0.49 8.20 -26.81
C ASN A 38 -1.04 6.87 -27.39
N PRO A 39 -2.19 6.90 -28.09
CA PRO A 39 -2.81 5.70 -28.66
C PRO A 39 -1.88 4.90 -29.60
N GLU A 40 -0.92 5.56 -30.25
CA GLU A 40 0.04 4.89 -31.14
C GLU A 40 1.01 4.00 -30.37
N ASN A 41 1.44 4.42 -29.18
CA ASN A 41 2.33 3.62 -28.34
C ASN A 41 1.60 2.35 -27.86
N VAL A 42 0.34 2.51 -27.48
CA VAL A 42 -0.52 1.42 -26.97
C VAL A 42 -0.76 0.40 -28.06
N ALA A 43 -1.10 0.86 -29.26
CA ALA A 43 -1.27 -0.01 -30.44
C ALA A 43 0.02 -0.77 -30.79
N PHE A 44 1.19 -0.10 -30.69
CA PHE A 44 2.49 -0.75 -30.89
C PHE A 44 2.74 -1.86 -29.87
N ILE A 45 2.58 -1.57 -28.57
CA ILE A 45 2.82 -2.54 -27.49
C ILE A 45 1.92 -3.76 -27.63
N LYS A 46 0.62 -3.55 -27.90
CA LYS A 46 -0.32 -4.64 -28.16
C LYS A 46 0.16 -5.56 -29.28
N LYS A 47 0.59 -4.97 -30.39
CA LYS A 47 1.11 -5.73 -31.53
C LYS A 47 2.41 -6.47 -31.20
N VAL A 48 3.33 -5.88 -30.43
CA VAL A 48 4.53 -6.58 -29.95
C VAL A 48 4.15 -7.83 -29.17
N ILE A 49 3.19 -7.73 -28.25
CA ILE A 49 2.75 -8.86 -27.42
C ILE A 49 2.10 -9.94 -28.29
N GLU A 50 1.25 -9.56 -29.25
CA GLU A 50 0.59 -10.49 -30.17
C GLU A 50 1.59 -11.19 -31.11
N ASP A 51 2.45 -10.43 -31.79
CA ASP A 51 3.41 -10.94 -32.78
C ASP A 51 4.46 -11.87 -32.14
N ASN A 52 4.80 -11.65 -30.86
CA ASN A 52 5.74 -12.49 -30.12
C ASN A 52 5.07 -13.61 -29.32
N ASN A 53 3.74 -13.80 -29.47
CA ASN A 53 2.97 -14.79 -28.72
C ASN A 53 3.16 -14.67 -27.18
N ALA A 54 3.33 -13.45 -26.69
CA ALA A 54 3.62 -13.12 -25.30
C ALA A 54 2.36 -12.75 -24.50
N VAL A 55 1.17 -13.04 -25.03
CA VAL A 55 -0.12 -12.72 -24.38
C VAL A 55 -0.21 -13.34 -22.98
N GLN A 56 0.24 -14.58 -22.81
CA GLN A 56 0.22 -15.26 -21.52
C GLN A 56 1.09 -14.54 -20.47
N LEU A 57 2.24 -13.97 -20.87
CA LEU A 57 3.12 -13.23 -19.97
C LEU A 57 2.41 -12.00 -19.38
N VAL A 58 1.58 -11.34 -20.18
CA VAL A 58 0.79 -10.19 -19.73
C VAL A 58 -0.33 -10.64 -18.80
N ILE A 59 -1.04 -11.72 -19.14
CA ILE A 59 -2.08 -12.30 -18.27
C ILE A 59 -1.48 -12.66 -16.91
N ASP A 60 -0.34 -13.36 -16.90
CA ASP A 60 0.33 -13.79 -15.67
C ASP A 60 0.71 -12.59 -14.78
N TRP A 61 1.16 -11.48 -15.38
CA TRP A 61 1.45 -10.26 -14.62
C TRP A 61 0.18 -9.65 -14.01
N GLN A 62 -0.90 -9.53 -14.78
CA GLN A 62 -2.18 -8.97 -14.31
C GLN A 62 -2.77 -9.80 -13.17
N ASP A 63 -2.77 -11.12 -13.34
CA ASP A 63 -3.26 -12.05 -12.33
C ASP A 63 -2.44 -11.92 -11.03
N LEU A 64 -1.11 -11.79 -11.12
CA LEU A 64 -0.25 -11.59 -9.96
C LEU A 64 -0.49 -10.26 -9.24
N GLU A 65 -0.77 -9.17 -9.97
CA GLU A 65 -1.11 -7.88 -9.36
C GLU A 65 -2.47 -7.92 -8.65
N VAL A 66 -3.49 -8.50 -9.30
CA VAL A 66 -4.82 -8.68 -8.70
C VAL A 66 -4.74 -9.57 -7.46
N GLU A 67 -4.02 -10.69 -7.54
CA GLU A 67 -3.80 -11.55 -6.38
C GLU A 67 -3.10 -10.81 -5.25
N HIS A 68 -2.07 -10.01 -5.56
CA HIS A 68 -1.35 -9.20 -4.59
C HIS A 68 -2.29 -8.22 -3.86
N GLU A 69 -3.13 -7.49 -4.58
CA GLU A 69 -4.12 -6.59 -4.00
C GLU A 69 -5.14 -7.32 -3.12
N LEU A 70 -5.65 -8.47 -3.58
CA LEU A 70 -6.62 -9.28 -2.81
C LEU A 70 -6.02 -9.80 -1.50
N ASP A 71 -4.75 -10.23 -1.49
CA ASP A 71 -4.08 -10.68 -0.27
C ASP A 71 -3.92 -9.55 0.76
N LEU A 72 -3.60 -8.33 0.29
CA LEU A 72 -3.52 -7.14 1.15
C LEU A 72 -4.88 -6.85 1.79
N MET A 73 -5.95 -6.81 0.98
CA MET A 73 -7.32 -6.56 1.45
C MET A 73 -7.81 -7.63 2.43
N GLU A 74 -7.61 -8.91 2.11
CA GLU A 74 -8.02 -10.02 2.99
C GLU A 74 -7.27 -9.95 4.32
N THR A 75 -5.99 -9.59 4.30
CA THR A 75 -5.19 -9.52 5.52
C THR A 75 -5.58 -8.32 6.39
N GLU A 76 -5.82 -7.16 5.80
CA GLU A 76 -6.35 -6.01 6.53
C GLU A 76 -7.68 -6.37 7.20
N SER A 77 -8.57 -7.06 6.48
CA SER A 77 -9.84 -7.56 7.01
C SER A 77 -9.63 -8.51 8.19
N LYS A 78 -8.71 -9.48 8.09
CA LYS A 78 -8.37 -10.42 9.19
C LYS A 78 -7.84 -9.67 10.42
N MET A 79 -6.91 -8.73 10.25
CA MET A 79 -6.36 -7.93 11.34
C MET A 79 -7.44 -7.07 12.02
N ASN A 80 -8.32 -6.46 11.23
CA ASN A 80 -9.46 -5.69 11.73
C ASN A 80 -10.43 -6.57 12.51
N HIS A 81 -10.76 -7.76 12.00
CA HIS A 81 -11.60 -8.73 12.69
C HIS A 81 -11.01 -9.16 14.04
N LEU A 82 -9.69 -9.42 14.11
CA LEU A 82 -9.00 -9.74 15.36
C LEU A 82 -9.09 -8.58 16.38
N ASN A 83 -8.86 -7.35 15.93
CA ASN A 83 -8.97 -6.17 16.78
C ASN A 83 -10.40 -5.94 17.30
N VAL A 84 -11.41 -6.13 16.45
CA VAL A 84 -12.82 -6.01 16.84
C VAL A 84 -13.21 -7.12 17.82
N SER A 85 -12.85 -8.37 17.53
CA SER A 85 -13.08 -9.51 18.42
C SER A 85 -12.47 -9.27 19.81
N PHE A 86 -11.23 -8.74 19.87
CA PHE A 86 -10.61 -8.37 21.13
C PHE A 86 -11.44 -7.33 21.91
N LYS A 87 -11.89 -6.25 21.25
CA LYS A 87 -12.71 -5.21 21.89
C LYS A 87 -14.06 -5.72 22.41
N ILE A 88 -14.68 -6.67 21.70
CA ILE A 88 -15.95 -7.28 22.11
C ILE A 88 -15.75 -8.17 23.34
N ASN A 89 -14.70 -8.98 23.33
CA ASN A 89 -14.47 -9.99 24.37
C ASN A 89 -13.75 -9.43 25.61
N ASN A 90 -13.00 -8.34 25.47
CA ASN A 90 -12.20 -7.75 26.53
C ASN A 90 -12.62 -6.30 26.79
N LYS A 91 -13.39 -6.09 27.85
CA LYS A 91 -13.73 -4.74 28.33
C LYS A 91 -12.50 -4.04 28.90
N ASN A 92 -12.41 -2.74 28.70
CA ASN A 92 -11.41 -1.92 29.39
C ASN A 92 -11.51 -2.16 30.90
N PRO A 93 -10.41 -2.55 31.58
CA PRO A 93 -10.40 -2.84 33.01
C PRO A 93 -11.02 -1.73 33.86
N ASP A 94 -10.79 -0.46 33.51
CA ASP A 94 -11.30 0.69 34.28
C ASP A 94 -12.83 0.81 34.22
N ASP A 95 -13.46 0.27 33.18
CA ASP A 95 -14.92 0.25 33.05
C ASP A 95 -15.59 -0.90 33.81
N THR A 96 -14.79 -1.87 34.30
CA THR A 96 -15.30 -3.04 35.00
C THR A 96 -15.81 -2.69 36.40
N ALA A 97 -16.82 -3.42 36.87
CA ALA A 97 -17.34 -3.28 38.23
C ALA A 97 -16.25 -3.48 39.30
N ILE A 98 -15.24 -4.31 39.03
CA ILE A 98 -14.12 -4.60 39.93
C ILE A 98 -13.28 -3.34 40.14
N CYS A 99 -12.84 -2.68 39.06
CA CYS A 99 -12.01 -1.47 39.19
C CYS A 99 -12.82 -0.25 39.64
N LYS A 100 -14.10 -0.14 39.26
CA LYS A 100 -15.01 0.86 39.83
C LYS A 100 -15.19 0.71 41.34
N ALA A 101 -15.28 -0.53 41.84
CA ALA A 101 -15.33 -0.79 43.27
C ALA A 101 -14.02 -0.43 43.99
N PHE A 102 -12.86 -0.68 43.35
CA PHE A 102 -11.56 -0.23 43.86
C PHE A 102 -11.51 1.29 44.00
N GLU A 103 -11.92 2.03 42.97
CA GLU A 103 -11.93 3.49 43.00
C GLU A 103 -12.88 4.04 44.07
N ALA A 104 -14.07 3.47 44.20
CA ALA A 104 -15.02 3.82 45.26
C ALA A 104 -14.43 3.58 46.66
N ASN A 105 -13.80 2.43 46.89
CA ASN A 105 -13.16 2.10 48.16
C ASN A 105 -11.97 3.01 48.47
N HIS A 106 -11.19 3.38 47.45
CA HIS A 106 -10.10 4.33 47.58
C HIS A 106 -10.59 5.71 48.01
N ASN A 107 -11.67 6.21 47.39
CA ASN A 107 -12.29 7.48 47.75
C ASN A 107 -12.90 7.44 49.16
N LYS A 108 -13.60 6.35 49.52
CA LYS A 108 -14.12 6.12 50.87
C LYS A 108 -13.01 6.18 51.93
N ARG A 109 -11.84 5.60 51.65
CA ARG A 109 -10.68 5.67 52.56
C ARG A 109 -10.12 7.08 52.70
N LYS A 110 -9.97 7.81 51.59
CA LYS A 110 -9.54 9.22 51.65
C LYS A 110 -10.45 10.06 52.54
N GLU A 111 -11.76 9.82 52.47
CA GLU A 111 -12.73 10.51 53.32
C GLU A 111 -12.63 10.07 54.79
N LEU A 112 -12.49 8.77 55.04
CA LEU A 112 -12.27 8.25 56.40
C LEU A 112 -10.98 8.78 57.03
N ASP A 113 -9.89 8.91 56.27
CA ASP A 113 -8.62 9.45 56.75
C ASP A 113 -8.74 10.94 57.14
N ARG A 114 -9.53 11.72 56.38
CA ARG A 114 -9.88 13.11 56.74
C ARG A 114 -10.73 13.18 58.01
N ARG A 115 -11.77 12.35 58.10
CA ARG A 115 -12.64 12.28 59.28
C ARG A 115 -11.87 11.85 60.52
N LEU A 116 -10.99 10.86 60.41
CA LEU A 116 -10.11 10.40 61.50
C LEU A 116 -9.18 11.52 61.98
N SER A 117 -8.57 12.27 61.05
CA SER A 117 -7.73 13.42 61.41
C SER A 117 -8.50 14.48 62.18
N THR A 118 -9.72 14.78 61.73
CA THR A 118 -10.62 15.75 62.39
C THR A 118 -11.03 15.28 63.78
N LEU A 119 -11.51 14.04 63.90
CA LEU A 119 -11.93 13.46 65.17
C LEU A 119 -10.75 13.35 66.15
N LYS A 120 -9.54 13.03 65.68
CA LYS A 120 -8.34 13.01 66.51
C LYS A 120 -8.03 14.39 67.09
N ALA A 121 -8.15 15.45 66.29
CA ALA A 121 -7.98 16.82 66.76
C ALA A 121 -9.05 17.20 67.81
N MET A 122 -10.31 16.82 67.58
CA MET A 122 -11.41 17.05 68.54
C MET A 122 -11.19 16.31 69.86
N VAL A 123 -10.74 15.05 69.81
CA VAL A 123 -10.38 14.27 71.01
C VAL A 123 -9.25 14.97 71.76
N THR A 124 -8.18 15.38 71.07
CA THR A 124 -7.02 16.07 71.68
C THR A 124 -7.43 17.37 72.39
N LEU A 125 -8.29 18.19 71.74
CA LEU A 125 -8.78 19.44 72.30
C LEU A 125 -9.68 19.22 73.53
N SER A 126 -10.63 18.28 73.42
CA SER A 126 -11.53 17.95 74.53
C SER A 126 -10.82 17.24 75.68
N GLU A 127 -9.77 16.46 75.42
CA GLU A 127 -8.88 15.88 76.44
C GLU A 127 -8.15 16.96 77.23
N THR A 128 -7.62 17.96 76.53
CA THR A 128 -6.96 19.12 77.17
C THR A 128 -7.93 19.82 78.13
N THR A 129 -9.16 20.06 77.67
CA THR A 129 -10.21 20.72 78.46
C THR A 129 -10.65 19.86 79.65
N TYR A 130 -10.83 18.55 79.42
CA TYR A 130 -11.10 17.54 80.45
C TYR A 130 -10.04 17.58 81.56
N ASN A 131 -8.76 17.61 81.20
CA ASN A 131 -7.64 17.63 82.14
C ASN A 131 -7.58 18.91 82.99
N LEU A 132 -7.92 20.07 82.41
CA LEU A 132 -8.01 21.33 83.17
C LEU A 132 -9.14 21.29 84.21
N CYS A 133 -10.28 20.70 83.85
CA CYS A 133 -11.39 20.45 84.78
C CYS A 133 -11.02 19.47 85.90
N LYS A 134 -10.32 18.38 85.57
CA LYS A 134 -9.84 17.38 86.54
C LYS A 134 -8.89 17.97 87.59
N ASN A 135 -8.07 18.96 87.19
CA ASN A 135 -7.09 19.61 88.05
C ASN A 135 -7.66 20.82 88.84
N ASN A 136 -8.99 20.97 88.91
CA ASN A 136 -9.69 22.06 89.61
C ASN A 136 -9.34 23.49 89.14
N ILE A 137 -8.96 23.65 87.88
CA ILE A 137 -8.60 24.97 87.31
C ILE A 137 -9.85 25.75 86.86
N TYR A 138 -10.99 25.09 86.63
CA TYR A 138 -12.27 25.69 86.19
C TYR A 138 -13.44 25.49 87.19
N ASN A 139 -14.51 26.29 87.05
CA ASN A 139 -15.74 26.18 87.87
C ASN A 139 -16.46 24.82 87.68
N LYS A 140 -16.81 24.18 88.79
CA LYS A 140 -17.37 22.82 88.91
C LYS A 140 -18.64 22.56 88.08
N SER A 141 -19.48 23.58 87.87
CA SER A 141 -20.71 23.46 87.07
C SER A 141 -20.45 23.29 85.56
N ASN A 142 -19.30 23.74 85.05
CA ASN A 142 -18.96 23.64 83.62
C ASN A 142 -18.29 22.29 83.26
N CYS A 143 -17.74 21.57 84.23
CA CYS A 143 -16.93 20.39 83.96
C CYS A 143 -17.71 19.14 83.54
N ASN A 144 -18.97 18.96 83.98
CA ASN A 144 -19.79 17.82 83.56
C ASN A 144 -20.07 17.83 82.05
N LYS A 145 -20.27 19.02 81.47
CA LYS A 145 -20.47 19.20 80.02
C LYS A 145 -19.21 18.80 79.24
N GLU A 146 -18.04 19.20 79.71
CA GLU A 146 -16.76 18.88 79.06
C GLU A 146 -16.38 17.40 79.19
N TYR A 147 -16.71 16.76 80.32
CA TYR A 147 -16.55 15.30 80.48
C TYR A 147 -17.39 14.50 79.48
N ASN A 148 -18.65 14.91 79.30
CA ASN A 148 -19.53 14.30 78.30
C ASN A 148 -19.04 14.56 76.87
N ASN A 149 -18.54 15.77 76.58
CA ASN A 149 -17.96 16.12 75.28
C ASN A 149 -16.76 15.24 74.94
N TYR A 150 -15.79 15.09 75.87
CA TYR A 150 -14.64 14.21 75.70
C TYR A 150 -15.05 12.76 75.48
N SER A 151 -15.93 12.21 76.32
CA SER A 151 -16.40 10.82 76.19
C SER A 151 -17.08 10.57 74.82
N ASN A 152 -17.90 11.51 74.35
CA ASN A 152 -18.54 11.42 73.05
C ASN A 152 -17.54 11.49 71.88
N ASN A 153 -16.56 12.40 71.94
CA ASN A 153 -15.52 12.51 70.92
C ASN A 153 -14.68 11.24 70.83
N VAL A 154 -14.33 10.63 71.98
CA VAL A 154 -13.61 9.35 72.03
C VAL A 154 -14.44 8.22 71.40
N LYS A 155 -15.75 8.15 71.68
CA LYS A 155 -16.64 7.15 71.05
C LYS A 155 -16.70 7.33 69.52
N LEU A 156 -16.88 8.56 69.04
CA LEU A 156 -16.91 8.85 67.60
C LEU A 156 -15.58 8.50 66.91
N TYR A 157 -14.46 8.82 67.56
CA TYR A 157 -13.13 8.48 67.08
C TYR A 157 -12.90 6.97 67.01
N ASN A 158 -13.25 6.23 68.06
CA ASN A 158 -13.12 4.76 68.09
C ASN A 158 -14.02 4.08 67.04
N ASN A 159 -15.23 4.58 66.82
CA ASN A 159 -16.11 4.10 65.74
C ASN A 159 -15.47 4.32 64.36
N ALA A 160 -14.90 5.51 64.11
CA ALA A 160 -14.21 5.81 62.86
C ALA A 160 -12.95 4.94 62.65
N ILE A 161 -12.24 4.57 63.73
CA ILE A 161 -11.12 3.61 63.65
C ILE A 161 -11.62 2.23 63.18
N ASN A 162 -12.69 1.72 63.78
CA ASN A 162 -13.25 0.43 63.41
C ASN A 162 -13.76 0.42 61.96
N GLU A 163 -14.42 1.50 61.51
CA GLU A 163 -14.78 1.71 60.11
C GLU A 163 -13.55 1.74 59.19
N GLY A 164 -12.47 2.40 59.61
CA GLY A 164 -11.19 2.46 58.89
C GLY A 164 -10.54 1.09 58.71
N ILE A 165 -10.54 0.25 59.73
CA ILE A 165 -10.00 -1.13 59.66
C ILE A 165 -10.79 -1.96 58.63
N ARG A 166 -12.13 -1.92 58.69
CA ARG A 166 -12.98 -2.63 57.73
C ARG A 166 -12.77 -2.13 56.30
N SER A 167 -12.73 -0.80 56.13
CA SER A 167 -12.52 -0.17 54.82
C SER A 167 -11.14 -0.46 54.23
N LYS A 168 -10.11 -0.65 55.07
CA LYS A 168 -8.77 -1.07 54.61
C LYS A 168 -8.81 -2.44 53.94
N ASN A 169 -9.52 -3.41 54.51
CA ASN A 169 -9.63 -4.74 53.93
C ASN A 169 -10.43 -4.73 52.62
N GLU A 170 -11.54 -3.97 52.56
CA GLU A 170 -12.34 -3.77 51.35
C GLU A 170 -11.49 -3.14 50.22
N TYR A 171 -10.69 -2.12 50.55
CA TYR A 171 -9.76 -1.48 49.63
C TYR A 171 -8.68 -2.44 49.12
N LEU A 172 -8.02 -3.19 50.00
CA LEU A 172 -6.94 -4.11 49.59
C LEU A 172 -7.47 -5.21 48.68
N ASN A 173 -8.61 -5.83 49.03
CA ASN A 173 -9.22 -6.86 48.20
C ASN A 173 -9.63 -6.35 46.81
N SER A 174 -10.28 -5.19 46.75
CA SER A 174 -10.67 -4.58 45.47
C SER A 174 -9.46 -4.13 44.64
N ARG A 175 -8.40 -3.61 45.29
CA ARG A 175 -7.13 -3.26 44.63
C ARG A 175 -6.49 -4.47 43.98
N THR A 176 -6.31 -5.57 44.71
CA THR A 176 -5.68 -6.78 44.18
C THR A 176 -6.45 -7.31 42.97
N ARG A 177 -7.78 -7.44 43.08
CA ARG A 177 -8.62 -7.89 41.97
C ARG A 177 -8.56 -6.96 40.76
N CYS A 178 -8.55 -5.64 40.96
CA CYS A 178 -8.43 -4.69 39.85
C CYS A 178 -7.06 -4.81 39.16
N ILE A 179 -5.97 -5.03 39.91
CA ILE A 179 -4.63 -5.29 39.34
C ILE A 179 -4.65 -6.57 38.51
N GLU A 180 -5.22 -7.66 39.02
CA GLU A 180 -5.33 -8.94 38.29
C GLU A 180 -6.09 -8.78 36.97
N VAL A 181 -7.23 -8.08 36.97
CA VAL A 181 -7.99 -7.81 35.74
C VAL A 181 -7.17 -6.98 34.74
N LYS A 182 -6.41 -5.99 35.22
CA LYS A 182 -5.53 -5.17 34.38
C LYS A 182 -4.41 -5.98 33.75
N GLU A 183 -3.75 -6.85 34.52
CA GLU A 183 -2.69 -7.72 34.00
C GLU A 183 -3.24 -8.76 33.01
N ASN A 184 -4.40 -9.37 33.31
CA ASN A 184 -5.04 -10.30 32.38
C ASN A 184 -5.39 -9.61 31.05
N TYR A 185 -5.99 -8.41 31.10
CA TYR A 185 -6.29 -7.63 29.90
C TYR A 185 -5.03 -7.30 29.09
N LYS A 186 -3.93 -6.93 29.76
CA LYS A 186 -2.64 -6.66 29.12
C LYS A 186 -2.07 -7.91 28.44
N ASN A 187 -2.16 -9.07 29.09
CA ASN A 187 -1.71 -10.35 28.55
C ASN A 187 -2.54 -10.75 27.32
N GLU A 188 -3.87 -10.65 27.39
CA GLU A 188 -4.76 -10.91 26.25
C GLU A 188 -4.49 -9.95 25.08
N ARG A 189 -4.25 -8.67 25.36
CA ARG A 189 -3.86 -7.68 24.34
C ARG A 189 -2.53 -8.06 23.68
N SER A 190 -1.54 -8.44 24.48
CA SER A 190 -0.22 -8.89 24.00
C SER A 190 -0.34 -10.14 23.14
N ASN A 191 -1.14 -11.13 23.56
CA ASN A 191 -1.41 -12.33 22.77
C ASN A 191 -2.11 -12.01 21.45
N THR A 192 -3.12 -11.13 21.47
CA THR A 192 -3.81 -10.67 20.26
C THR A 192 -2.83 -9.99 19.30
N ASN A 193 -1.97 -9.10 19.81
CA ASN A 193 -0.96 -8.43 18.99
C ASN A 193 0.00 -9.44 18.36
N ARG A 194 0.47 -10.45 19.11
CA ARG A 194 1.32 -11.52 18.54
C ARG A 194 0.63 -12.30 17.41
N VAL A 195 -0.69 -12.50 17.49
CA VAL A 195 -1.44 -13.14 16.39
C VAL A 195 -1.49 -12.21 15.18
N ILE A 196 -1.77 -10.93 15.40
CA ILE A 196 -1.76 -9.91 14.34
C ILE A 196 -0.39 -9.81 13.67
N ASP A 197 0.69 -9.83 14.45
CA ASP A 197 2.06 -9.77 13.93
C ASP A 197 2.37 -11.01 13.07
N ARG A 198 2.01 -12.22 13.52
CA ARG A 198 2.16 -13.42 12.67
C ARG A 198 1.40 -13.33 11.34
N VAL A 199 0.17 -12.82 11.39
CA VAL A 199 -0.65 -12.61 10.17
C VAL A 199 0.02 -11.59 9.24
N ARG A 200 0.61 -10.54 9.80
CA ARG A 200 1.36 -9.53 9.03
C ARG A 200 2.63 -10.12 8.42
N ASP A 201 3.44 -10.83 9.21
CA ASP A 201 4.72 -11.40 8.76
C ASP A 201 4.49 -12.43 7.62
N GLU A 202 3.41 -13.22 7.72
CA GLU A 202 3.01 -14.16 6.66
C GLU A 202 2.55 -13.45 5.39
N LEU A 203 1.85 -12.32 5.52
CA LEU A 203 1.52 -11.48 4.36
C LEU A 203 2.78 -10.87 3.74
N GLU A 204 3.66 -10.28 4.54
CA GLU A 204 4.87 -9.62 4.07
C GLU A 204 5.75 -10.61 3.27
N SER A 205 5.92 -11.83 3.79
CA SER A 205 6.64 -12.89 3.09
C SER A 205 6.02 -13.27 1.73
N ARG A 206 4.69 -13.32 1.63
CA ARG A 206 3.98 -13.60 0.36
C ARG A 206 4.02 -12.40 -0.59
N SER A 207 3.85 -11.19 -0.05
CA SER A 207 3.93 -9.90 -0.75
C SER A 207 5.27 -9.77 -1.47
N LEU A 208 6.38 -9.96 -0.74
CA LEU A 208 7.73 -9.88 -1.27
C LEU A 208 7.97 -10.87 -2.43
N LYS A 209 7.49 -12.11 -2.30
CA LYS A 209 7.61 -13.11 -3.36
C LYS A 209 6.82 -12.72 -4.62
N ARG A 210 5.62 -12.15 -4.45
CA ARG A 210 4.80 -11.67 -5.57
C ARG A 210 5.42 -10.44 -6.23
N GLU A 211 5.92 -9.48 -5.44
CA GLU A 211 6.64 -8.31 -5.95
C GLU A 211 7.85 -8.72 -6.79
N GLU A 212 8.61 -9.72 -6.35
CA GLU A 212 9.73 -10.28 -7.12
C GLU A 212 9.26 -10.90 -8.46
N SER A 213 8.18 -11.67 -8.44
CA SER A 213 7.59 -12.25 -9.67
C SER A 213 7.06 -11.18 -10.62
N ILE A 214 6.33 -10.19 -10.12
CA ILE A 214 5.83 -9.03 -10.88
C ILE A 214 6.99 -8.29 -11.52
N LYS A 215 8.05 -8.02 -10.75
CA LYS A 215 9.26 -7.37 -11.26
C LYS A 215 9.91 -8.19 -12.37
N ASN A 216 10.09 -9.49 -12.18
CA ASN A 216 10.70 -10.35 -13.21
C ASN A 216 9.89 -10.33 -14.51
N ILE A 217 8.57 -10.52 -14.43
CA ILE A 217 7.71 -10.48 -15.62
C ILE A 217 7.74 -9.08 -16.26
N SER A 218 7.80 -8.01 -15.45
CA SER A 218 7.90 -6.65 -15.96
C SER A 218 9.16 -6.41 -16.79
N GLU A 219 10.28 -6.96 -16.36
CA GLU A 219 11.55 -6.86 -17.06
C GLU A 219 11.52 -7.64 -18.38
N GLN A 220 10.85 -8.80 -18.40
CA GLN A 220 10.65 -9.58 -19.62
C GLN A 220 9.80 -8.84 -20.66
N ILE A 221 8.67 -8.25 -20.25
CA ILE A 221 7.82 -7.43 -21.13
C ILE A 221 8.61 -6.23 -21.68
N ARG A 222 9.37 -5.55 -20.80
CA ARG A 222 10.20 -4.41 -21.19
C ARG A 222 11.26 -4.79 -22.22
N ASP A 223 11.96 -5.90 -22.00
CA ASP A 223 13.00 -6.38 -22.90
C ASP A 223 12.43 -6.76 -24.28
N LEU A 224 11.27 -7.43 -24.33
CA LEU A 224 10.56 -7.72 -25.58
C LEU A 224 10.25 -6.45 -26.37
N ILE A 225 9.76 -5.42 -25.70
CA ILE A 225 9.44 -4.14 -26.34
C ILE A 225 10.70 -3.44 -26.85
N LEU A 226 11.75 -3.39 -26.03
CA LEU A 226 13.01 -2.74 -26.41
C LEU A 226 13.72 -3.42 -27.58
N LYS A 227 13.56 -4.74 -27.73
CA LYS A 227 14.11 -5.52 -28.85
C LYS A 227 13.26 -5.45 -30.11
N THR A 228 11.99 -5.03 -30.02
CA THR A 228 11.10 -4.98 -31.18
C THR A 228 11.21 -3.62 -31.88
N PRO A 229 11.55 -3.58 -33.19
CA PRO A 229 11.62 -2.32 -33.93
C PRO A 229 10.30 -1.54 -33.90
N LYS A 230 10.36 -0.27 -33.51
CA LYS A 230 9.20 0.62 -33.50
C LYS A 230 9.10 1.36 -34.82
N LYS A 231 7.98 1.23 -35.51
CA LYS A 231 7.70 2.04 -36.71
C LYS A 231 7.60 3.53 -36.36
N THR A 232 8.22 4.36 -37.18
CA THR A 232 8.19 5.82 -37.04
C THR A 232 7.98 6.48 -38.40
N VAL A 233 7.24 7.60 -38.40
CA VAL A 233 6.93 8.39 -39.58
C VAL A 233 7.10 9.87 -39.23
N THR A 234 7.69 10.62 -40.13
CA THR A 234 7.82 12.08 -40.06
C THR A 234 7.16 12.71 -41.28
N TYR A 235 6.73 13.95 -41.15
CA TYR A 235 5.90 14.64 -42.13
C TYR A 235 6.53 15.98 -42.51
N PHE A 236 6.31 16.41 -43.75
CA PHE A 236 6.53 17.79 -44.18
C PHE A 236 5.46 18.72 -43.59
N ASP A 237 5.67 20.03 -43.72
CA ASP A 237 4.76 21.07 -43.21
C ASP A 237 3.33 20.96 -43.78
N ASP A 238 3.18 20.41 -44.99
CA ASP A 238 1.89 20.17 -45.65
C ASP A 238 1.20 18.86 -45.23
N GLY A 239 1.82 18.09 -44.32
CA GLY A 239 1.32 16.81 -43.82
C GLY A 239 1.63 15.60 -44.70
N THR A 240 2.34 15.78 -45.82
CA THR A 240 2.83 14.64 -46.62
C THR A 240 3.98 13.92 -45.92
N ILE A 241 4.13 12.61 -46.13
CA ILE A 241 5.18 11.82 -45.48
C ILE A 241 6.55 12.29 -45.98
N GLN A 242 7.44 12.65 -45.05
CA GLN A 242 8.82 13.01 -45.33
C GLN A 242 9.73 11.80 -45.26
N GLN A 243 9.58 10.99 -44.21
CA GLN A 243 10.40 9.81 -43.98
C GLN A 243 9.66 8.78 -43.14
N GLU A 244 9.76 7.52 -43.51
CA GLU A 244 9.25 6.38 -42.75
C GLU A 244 10.32 5.31 -42.57
N GLY A 245 10.25 4.58 -41.45
CA GLY A 245 11.16 3.48 -41.14
C GLY A 245 10.84 2.85 -39.79
N SER A 246 11.73 1.99 -39.31
CA SER A 246 11.66 1.45 -37.95
C SER A 246 12.90 1.81 -37.17
N ILE A 247 12.76 2.07 -35.87
CA ILE A 247 13.88 2.39 -34.98
C ILE A 247 14.05 1.31 -33.90
N ASP A 248 15.30 1.04 -33.52
CA ASP A 248 15.61 0.31 -32.28
C ASP A 248 15.44 1.26 -31.10
N LEU A 249 14.58 0.92 -30.14
CA LEU A 249 14.27 1.78 -29.00
C LEU A 249 15.43 1.92 -28.00
N ARG A 250 16.46 1.06 -28.06
CA ARG A 250 17.63 1.12 -27.18
C ARG A 250 18.68 2.10 -27.69
N THR A 251 18.84 2.21 -28.99
CA THR A 251 19.86 3.06 -29.64
C THR A 251 19.28 4.31 -30.29
N ASN A 252 17.97 4.32 -30.55
CA ASN A 252 17.27 5.33 -31.34
C ASN A 252 17.77 5.44 -32.80
N ASN A 253 18.44 4.40 -33.30
CA ASN A 253 18.88 4.31 -34.68
C ASN A 253 17.87 3.57 -35.54
N PHE A 254 17.87 3.85 -36.85
CA PHE A 254 17.06 3.10 -37.80
C PHE A 254 17.51 1.64 -37.93
N VAL A 255 16.56 0.75 -38.17
CA VAL A 255 16.75 -0.67 -38.44
C VAL A 255 15.86 -1.10 -39.60
N GLY A 256 16.44 -1.88 -40.52
CA GLY A 256 15.78 -2.29 -41.76
C GLY A 256 15.65 -1.16 -42.77
N GLU A 257 14.62 -1.24 -43.62
CA GLU A 257 14.41 -0.29 -44.71
C GLU A 257 13.86 1.05 -44.19
N VAL A 258 14.48 2.13 -44.66
CA VAL A 258 14.06 3.52 -44.44
C VAL A 258 13.80 4.15 -45.79
N LYS A 259 12.69 4.88 -45.89
CA LYS A 259 12.28 5.60 -47.08
C LYS A 259 12.20 7.09 -46.79
N LYS A 260 12.72 7.89 -47.70
CA LYS A 260 12.52 9.35 -47.72
C LYS A 260 11.78 9.72 -49.00
N TYR A 261 10.96 10.75 -48.93
CA TYR A 261 10.14 11.20 -50.04
C TYR A 261 10.49 12.64 -50.40
N HIS A 262 10.30 12.96 -51.68
CA HIS A 262 10.27 14.33 -52.18
C HIS A 262 9.01 15.04 -51.65
N PRO A 263 8.98 16.39 -51.60
CA PRO A 263 7.78 17.15 -51.24
C PRO A 263 6.56 16.85 -52.13
N ASN A 264 6.78 16.34 -53.35
CA ASN A 264 5.73 15.89 -54.25
C ASN A 264 5.16 14.49 -53.90
N GLY A 265 5.61 13.88 -52.80
CA GLY A 265 5.19 12.56 -52.31
C GLY A 265 5.84 11.37 -53.01
N LYS A 266 6.69 11.59 -54.03
CA LYS A 266 7.41 10.50 -54.70
C LYS A 266 8.63 10.09 -53.89
N LEU A 267 9.01 8.82 -54.01
CA LEU A 267 10.19 8.27 -53.36
C LEU A 267 11.43 9.05 -53.77
N PHE A 268 12.20 9.50 -52.78
CA PHE A 268 13.47 10.19 -52.97
C PHE A 268 14.63 9.24 -52.70
N VAL A 269 14.60 8.51 -51.58
CA VAL A 269 15.66 7.59 -51.17
C VAL A 269 15.06 6.34 -50.54
N THR A 270 15.64 5.19 -50.86
CA THR A 270 15.54 3.96 -50.06
C THR A 270 16.93 3.59 -49.56
N THR A 271 17.03 3.26 -48.28
CA THR A 271 18.28 2.79 -47.67
C THR A 271 17.94 1.74 -46.62
N ASN A 272 18.86 0.83 -46.35
CA ASN A 272 18.69 -0.19 -45.32
C ASN A 272 19.74 0.01 -44.23
N PHE A 273 19.32 -0.18 -42.98
CA PHE A 273 20.19 -0.11 -41.81
C PHE A 273 20.24 -1.45 -41.09
N LYS A 274 21.43 -1.80 -40.60
CA LYS A 274 21.65 -2.93 -39.71
C LYS A 274 22.59 -2.47 -38.60
N ASP A 275 22.21 -2.73 -37.35
CA ASP A 275 23.00 -2.36 -36.17
C ASP A 275 23.39 -0.87 -36.10
N GLY A 276 22.58 0.01 -36.71
CA GLY A 276 22.79 1.45 -36.76
C GLY A 276 23.64 1.95 -37.94
N GLU A 277 24.15 1.04 -38.78
CA GLU A 277 24.98 1.36 -39.94
C GLU A 277 24.25 1.04 -41.25
N GLN A 278 24.63 1.72 -42.34
CA GLN A 278 24.08 1.40 -43.66
C GLN A 278 24.51 -0.02 -44.07
N HIS A 279 23.53 -0.81 -44.50
CA HIS A 279 23.75 -2.20 -44.87
C HIS A 279 22.78 -2.61 -45.97
N GLY A 280 23.29 -3.16 -47.07
CA GLY A 280 22.52 -3.51 -48.25
C GLY A 280 22.37 -2.33 -49.21
N ARG A 281 21.29 -2.34 -49.99
CA ARG A 281 21.14 -1.42 -51.13
C ARG A 281 20.61 -0.05 -50.70
N PHE A 282 21.32 0.99 -51.08
CA PHE A 282 20.88 2.37 -51.16
C PHE A 282 20.42 2.69 -52.59
N THR A 283 19.30 3.37 -52.76
CA THR A 283 18.84 3.86 -54.07
C THR A 283 18.27 5.27 -53.92
N GLN A 284 18.76 6.20 -54.73
CA GLN A 284 18.21 7.54 -54.89
C GLN A 284 17.42 7.63 -56.19
N TYR A 285 16.37 8.45 -56.16
CA TYR A 285 15.43 8.62 -57.25
C TYR A 285 15.27 10.11 -57.60
N PHE A 286 15.22 10.39 -58.91
CA PHE A 286 14.82 11.68 -59.44
C PHE A 286 13.36 12.00 -59.08
N GLU A 287 12.97 13.28 -59.14
CA GLU A 287 11.58 13.69 -58.95
C GLU A 287 10.60 13.09 -59.98
N ASN A 288 11.09 12.63 -61.13
CA ASN A 288 10.25 11.92 -62.10
C ASN A 288 9.95 10.47 -61.67
N GLY A 289 10.66 9.93 -60.67
CA GLY A 289 10.57 8.56 -60.16
C GLY A 289 11.60 7.60 -60.76
N GLY A 290 12.41 8.05 -61.73
CA GLY A 290 13.53 7.29 -62.28
C GLY A 290 14.65 7.15 -61.23
N VAL A 291 15.41 6.05 -61.30
CA VAL A 291 16.59 5.86 -60.45
C VAL A 291 17.65 6.88 -60.87
N GLU A 292 18.22 7.59 -59.91
CA GLU A 292 19.34 8.51 -60.10
C GLU A 292 20.66 7.81 -59.82
N TYR A 293 20.80 7.14 -58.67
CA TYR A 293 21.94 6.26 -58.42
C TYR A 293 21.63 5.17 -57.40
N LYS A 294 22.44 4.10 -57.42
CA LYS A 294 22.41 2.97 -56.49
C LYS A 294 23.78 2.81 -55.86
N ILE A 295 23.83 2.49 -54.58
CA ILE A 295 25.05 2.10 -53.85
C ILE A 295 24.73 0.83 -53.08
N ASN A 296 25.68 -0.11 -53.01
CA ASN A 296 25.62 -1.24 -52.10
C ASN A 296 26.54 -0.97 -50.92
N TYR A 297 26.03 -1.17 -49.71
CA TYR A 297 26.79 -1.07 -48.47
C TYR A 297 26.94 -2.44 -47.81
N GLU A 298 28.13 -2.76 -47.30
CA GLU A 298 28.36 -3.86 -46.38
C GLU A 298 29.10 -3.34 -45.15
N ASN A 299 28.48 -3.50 -43.97
CA ASN A 299 28.99 -3.01 -42.68
C ASN A 299 29.43 -1.53 -42.72
N GLY A 300 28.62 -0.67 -43.34
CA GLY A 300 28.90 0.75 -43.48
C GLY A 300 29.86 1.14 -44.61
N GLU A 301 30.48 0.18 -45.31
CA GLU A 301 31.41 0.43 -46.41
C GLU A 301 30.74 0.25 -47.78
N GLU A 302 31.07 1.11 -48.74
CA GLU A 302 30.56 1.02 -50.12
C GLU A 302 31.26 -0.12 -50.86
N THR A 303 30.48 -1.07 -51.40
CA THR A 303 30.99 -2.20 -52.20
C THR A 303 30.73 -2.04 -53.69
N GLY A 304 29.96 -1.01 -54.08
CA GLY A 304 29.77 -0.66 -55.48
C GLY A 304 28.69 0.39 -55.67
N SER A 305 28.76 1.11 -56.79
CA SER A 305 27.82 2.16 -57.13
C SER A 305 27.44 2.14 -58.62
N THR A 306 26.27 2.65 -58.96
CA THR A 306 25.82 2.84 -60.34
C THR A 306 24.97 4.11 -60.44
N THR A 307 25.35 5.03 -61.33
CA THR A 307 24.62 6.28 -61.58
C THR A 307 23.89 6.20 -62.91
N TYR A 308 22.70 6.80 -63.00
CA TYR A 308 21.85 6.82 -64.17
C TYR A 308 21.44 8.25 -64.55
N ASP A 309 21.17 8.49 -65.83
CA ASP A 309 20.53 9.74 -66.29
C ASP A 309 19.00 9.69 -66.12
N GLN A 310 18.31 10.80 -66.41
CA GLN A 310 16.86 10.88 -66.28
C GLN A 310 16.08 9.96 -67.24
N GLN A 311 16.74 9.45 -68.28
CA GLN A 311 16.18 8.48 -69.23
C GLN A 311 16.41 7.02 -68.79
N GLY A 312 17.21 6.82 -67.73
CA GLY A 312 17.55 5.51 -67.17
C GLY A 312 18.81 4.88 -67.78
N ASN A 313 19.61 5.61 -68.55
CA ASN A 313 20.88 5.11 -69.08
C ASN A 313 21.97 5.18 -68.01
N ILE A 314 22.84 4.17 -67.93
CA ILE A 314 23.97 4.16 -66.99
C ILE A 314 24.97 5.24 -67.41
N VAL A 315 25.31 6.11 -66.46
CA VAL A 315 26.31 7.17 -66.59
C VAL A 315 27.66 6.70 -66.03
N SER A 316 27.65 5.99 -64.90
CA SER A 316 28.84 5.41 -64.28
C SER A 316 28.51 4.14 -63.50
N GLN A 317 29.48 3.24 -63.39
CA GLN A 317 29.37 2.04 -62.57
C GLN A 317 30.74 1.70 -61.98
N ASP A 318 30.81 1.62 -60.66
CA ASP A 318 32.01 1.22 -59.91
C ASP A 318 31.70 -0.05 -59.13
N ASN A 319 32.54 -1.07 -59.28
CA ASN A 319 32.50 -2.27 -58.43
C ASN A 319 33.78 -2.25 -57.57
N MET A 320 33.64 -2.35 -56.26
CA MET A 320 34.77 -2.42 -55.33
C MET A 320 34.94 -3.87 -54.88
N ASP A 321 36.06 -4.48 -55.29
CA ASP A 321 36.42 -5.88 -55.00
C ASP A 321 36.94 -6.10 -53.57
#